data_AF-A0A1J7IB98-F1
#
_entry.id   AF-A0A1J7IB98-F1
#
_cell.length_a   1.000
_cell.length_b   1.000
_cell.length_c   1.000
_cell.angle_alpha   90.00
_cell.angle_beta   90.00
_cell.angle_gamma   90.00
#
_symmetry.space_group_name_H-M   'P 1'
#
loop_
_entity.id
_entity.type
_entity.pdbx_description
1 polymer ?
#
loop_
_entity_poly.entity_id
_entity_poly.type
_entity_poly.pdbx_seq_one_letter_code
_entity_poly.pdbx_strand_id
1 'polypeptide(L)'
;MHLPTIIAGALAAVVVVAHPGHDHDAEQLVRREALKFSKRDLSHCAANIKARGLEARSIKRRSELATGLLKKRHLQNRDLTSLLNVSHHSSESYTLDTPVGTIFATNNSCILSPEVTEGPYCECSSEPLGILQDTA
;
A
#
# COMPACT_ATOMS: atom_id res chain seq x y z
N MET A 1 -34.14 5.95 -11.34
CA MET A 1 -33.33 6.25 -12.54
C MET A 1 -32.09 5.35 -12.55
N HIS A 2 -32.25 4.06 -12.87
CA HIS A 2 -31.16 3.06 -12.75
C HIS A 2 -30.93 2.26 -14.03
N LEU A 3 -31.76 2.49 -15.05
CA LEU A 3 -31.62 1.86 -16.35
C LEU A 3 -30.27 2.16 -17.02
N PRO A 4 -29.75 3.42 -17.06
CA PRO A 4 -28.49 3.69 -17.73
C PRO A 4 -27.28 3.10 -16.98
N THR A 5 -27.34 3.01 -15.65
CA THR A 5 -26.27 2.40 -14.83
C THR A 5 -26.22 0.88 -14.96
N ILE A 6 -27.37 0.22 -15.10
CA ILE A 6 -27.44 -1.23 -15.33
C ILE A 6 -26.89 -1.58 -16.72
N ILE A 7 -27.22 -0.78 -17.74
CA ILE A 7 -26.72 -0.98 -19.11
C ILE A 7 -25.19 -0.81 -19.17
N ALA A 8 -24.64 0.20 -18.49
CA ALA A 8 -23.20 0.42 -18.44
C ALA A 8 -22.45 -0.73 -17.74
N GLY A 9 -23.02 -1.30 -16.67
CA GLY A 9 -22.45 -2.46 -15.98
C GLY A 9 -22.44 -3.74 -16.83
N ALA A 10 -23.50 -3.98 -17.61
CA ALA A 10 -23.60 -5.14 -18.48
C ALA A 10 -22.59 -5.11 -19.64
N LEU A 11 -22.32 -3.93 -20.23
CA LEU A 11 -21.29 -3.79 -21.25
C LEU A 11 -19.86 -3.99 -20.70
N ALA A 12 -19.60 -3.55 -19.47
CA ALA A 12 -18.29 -3.74 -18.84
C ALA A 12 -17.98 -5.22 -18.55
N ALA A 13 -18.98 -6.05 -18.24
CA ALA A 13 -18.81 -7.48 -18.01
C ALA A 13 -18.31 -8.25 -19.24
N VAL A 14 -18.60 -7.76 -20.46
CA VAL A 14 -18.12 -8.36 -21.71
C VAL A 14 -16.61 -8.15 -21.90
N VAL A 15 -16.03 -7.12 -21.27
CA VAL A 15 -14.60 -6.78 -21.37
C VAL A 15 -13.73 -7.57 -20.39
N VAL A 16 -14.32 -8.21 -19.38
CA VAL A 16 -13.58 -8.99 -18.36
C VAL A 16 -13.35 -10.44 -18.78
N VAL A 17 -13.97 -10.90 -19.88
CA VAL A 17 -13.70 -12.21 -20.46
C VAL A 17 -12.43 -12.11 -21.31
N ALA A 18 -11.28 -12.21 -20.66
CA ALA A 18 -9.99 -12.05 -21.33
C ALA A 18 -9.84 -13.02 -22.53
N HIS A 19 -10.30 -14.28 -22.42
CA HIS A 19 -10.39 -15.24 -23.54
C HIS A 19 -11.50 -16.29 -23.29
N PRO A 20 -12.71 -16.16 -23.87
CA PRO A 20 -13.68 -17.25 -23.84
C PRO A 20 -13.18 -18.41 -24.72
N GLY A 21 -13.05 -19.61 -24.16
CA GLY A 21 -12.62 -20.81 -24.89
C GLY A 21 -11.11 -21.10 -24.91
N HIS A 22 -10.32 -20.47 -24.04
CA HIS A 22 -8.88 -20.78 -23.91
C HIS A 22 -8.66 -22.09 -23.15
N ASP A 23 -8.02 -23.05 -23.82
CA ASP A 23 -7.62 -24.32 -23.21
C ASP A 23 -6.34 -24.13 -22.38
N HIS A 24 -6.52 -24.04 -21.07
CA HIS A 24 -5.43 -23.89 -20.12
C HIS A 24 -4.49 -25.10 -20.11
N ASP A 25 -4.99 -26.31 -20.36
CA ASP A 25 -4.16 -27.52 -20.36
C ASP A 25 -3.23 -27.52 -21.58
N ALA A 26 -3.75 -27.16 -22.75
CA ALA A 26 -2.95 -26.98 -23.97
C ALA A 26 -1.88 -25.89 -23.80
N GLU A 27 -2.24 -24.73 -23.22
CA GLU A 27 -1.27 -23.65 -22.96
C GLU A 27 -0.18 -24.12 -21.99
N GLN A 28 -0.56 -24.79 -20.90
CA GLN A 28 0.40 -25.29 -19.92
C GLN A 28 1.35 -26.33 -20.50
N LEU A 29 0.88 -27.19 -21.42
CA LEU A 29 1.71 -28.16 -22.11
C LEU A 29 2.75 -27.47 -23.00
N VAL A 30 2.31 -26.50 -23.81
CA VAL A 30 3.20 -25.70 -24.67
C VAL A 30 4.23 -24.95 -23.82
N ARG A 31 3.79 -24.32 -22.72
CA ARG A 31 4.67 -23.60 -21.82
C ARG A 31 5.65 -24.53 -21.11
N ARG A 32 5.21 -25.72 -20.68
CA ARG A 32 6.10 -26.74 -20.12
C ARG A 32 7.16 -27.15 -21.12
N GLU A 33 6.78 -27.43 -22.36
CA GLU A 33 7.72 -27.82 -23.42
C GLU A 33 8.76 -26.73 -23.68
N ALA A 34 8.31 -25.48 -23.83
CA ALA A 34 9.21 -24.34 -24.01
C ALA A 34 10.18 -24.14 -22.83
N LEU A 35 9.71 -24.38 -21.60
CA LEU A 35 10.53 -24.23 -20.39
C LEU A 35 11.46 -25.43 -20.11
N LYS A 36 11.26 -26.60 -20.73
CA LYS A 36 12.10 -27.81 -20.51
C LYS A 36 13.58 -27.51 -20.73
N PHE A 37 13.90 -26.76 -21.77
CA PHE A 37 15.29 -26.43 -22.15
C PHE A 37 15.71 -25.01 -21.76
N SER A 38 14.81 -24.27 -21.11
CA SER A 38 15.12 -22.92 -20.64
C SER A 38 16.10 -22.95 -19.48
N LYS A 39 17.05 -22.00 -19.47
CA LYS A 39 17.92 -21.79 -18.32
C LYS A 39 17.07 -21.27 -17.16
N ARG A 40 17.03 -22.01 -16.06
CA ARG A 40 16.28 -21.65 -14.84
C ARG A 40 16.99 -20.59 -13.99
N ASP A 41 18.28 -20.39 -14.22
CA ASP A 41 19.11 -19.48 -13.44
C ASP A 41 20.13 -18.75 -14.32
N LEU A 42 20.34 -17.48 -14.00
CA LEU A 42 21.26 -16.56 -14.66
C LEU A 42 22.43 -16.16 -13.75
N SER A 43 22.59 -16.75 -12.57
CA SER A 43 23.69 -16.44 -11.63
C SER A 43 25.07 -16.58 -12.28
N HIS A 44 25.30 -17.63 -13.06
CA HIS A 44 26.54 -17.85 -13.81
C HIS A 44 26.83 -16.76 -14.87
N CYS A 45 25.81 -16.00 -15.27
CA CYS A 45 25.93 -14.87 -16.18
C CYS A 45 26.09 -13.52 -15.47
N ALA A 46 26.12 -13.47 -14.12
CA ALA A 46 26.13 -12.22 -13.35
C ALA A 46 27.29 -11.29 -13.75
N ALA A 47 28.50 -11.82 -13.94
CA ALA A 47 29.65 -11.03 -14.37
C ALA A 47 29.42 -10.38 -15.75
N ASN A 48 28.86 -11.13 -16.70
CA ASN A 48 28.55 -10.63 -18.04
C ASN A 48 27.42 -9.59 -18.02
N ILE A 49 26.38 -9.83 -17.22
CA ILE A 49 25.25 -8.88 -17.04
C ILE A 49 25.76 -7.58 -16.42
N LYS A 50 26.65 -7.67 -15.43
CA LYS A 50 27.29 -6.52 -14.79
C LYS A 50 28.19 -5.76 -15.77
N ALA A 51 29.05 -6.46 -16.51
CA ALA A 51 29.91 -5.86 -17.53
C ALA A 51 29.13 -5.14 -18.63
N ARG A 52 27.94 -5.67 -19.00
CA ARG A 52 27.01 -5.02 -19.94
C ARG A 52 26.35 -3.75 -19.41
N GLY A 53 26.47 -3.45 -18.11
CA GLY A 53 25.95 -2.25 -17.47
C GLY A 53 24.43 -2.16 -17.45
N LEU A 54 23.71 -3.28 -17.59
CA LEU A 54 22.24 -3.30 -17.66
C LEU A 54 21.61 -2.74 -16.38
N GLU A 55 22.15 -3.14 -15.23
CA GLU A 55 21.71 -2.67 -13.92
C GLU A 55 21.94 -1.16 -13.77
N ALA A 56 23.14 -0.68 -14.08
CA ALA A 56 23.49 0.74 -14.01
C ALA A 56 22.57 1.61 -14.89
N ARG A 57 22.31 1.18 -16.14
CA ARG A 57 21.34 1.86 -17.03
C ARG A 57 19.93 1.86 -16.45
N SER A 58 19.49 0.73 -15.87
CA SER A 58 18.16 0.60 -15.28
C SER A 58 17.99 1.50 -14.06
N ILE A 59 19.00 1.55 -13.18
CA ILE A 59 19.04 2.46 -12.02
C ILE A 59 18.97 3.91 -12.48
N LYS A 60 19.83 4.33 -13.43
CA LYS A 60 19.84 5.68 -13.98
C LYS A 60 18.48 6.08 -14.55
N ARG A 61 17.88 5.23 -15.38
CA ARG A 61 16.55 5.49 -15.95
C ARG A 61 15.48 5.65 -14.86
N ARG A 62 15.50 4.79 -13.84
CA ARG A 62 14.54 4.87 -12.73
C ARG A 62 14.74 6.14 -11.90
N SER A 63 15.98 6.54 -11.62
CA SER A 63 16.26 7.77 -10.86
C SER A 63 15.89 9.02 -11.64
N GLU A 64 16.16 9.07 -12.95
CA GLU A 64 15.73 10.15 -13.84
C GLU A 64 14.21 10.27 -13.91
N LEU A 65 13.50 9.14 -14.01
CA LEU A 65 12.04 9.12 -14.01
C LEU A 65 11.49 9.63 -12.67
N ALA A 66 12.00 9.14 -11.55
CA ALA A 66 11.56 9.57 -10.22
C ALA A 66 11.79 11.08 -10.02
N THR A 67 12.99 11.58 -10.35
CA THR A 67 13.31 13.01 -10.26
C THR A 67 12.46 13.86 -11.19
N GLY A 68 12.17 13.39 -12.41
CA GLY A 68 11.26 14.05 -13.34
C GLY A 68 9.83 14.14 -12.81
N LEU A 69 9.30 13.07 -12.22
CA LEU A 69 7.97 13.07 -11.61
C LEU A 69 7.88 14.00 -10.40
N LEU A 70 8.92 14.04 -9.56
CA LEU A 70 8.99 14.96 -8.43
C LEU A 70 8.98 16.42 -8.90
N LYS A 71 9.83 16.77 -9.88
CA LYS A 71 9.87 18.11 -10.49
C LYS A 71 8.53 18.51 -11.08
N LYS A 72 7.87 17.61 -11.83
CA LYS A 72 6.55 17.85 -12.43
C LYS A 72 5.47 18.15 -11.40
N ARG A 73 5.59 17.60 -10.19
CA ARG A 73 4.65 17.80 -9.08
C ARG A 73 5.11 18.87 -8.09
N HIS A 74 6.21 19.58 -8.37
CA HIS A 74 6.82 20.54 -7.45
C HIS A 74 7.16 19.94 -6.08
N LEU A 75 7.47 18.65 -6.04
CA LEU A 75 7.85 17.93 -4.83
C LEU A 75 9.37 17.90 -4.70
N GLN A 76 9.86 18.10 -3.47
CA GLN A 76 11.27 17.96 -3.15
C GLN A 76 11.59 16.49 -2.82
N ASN A 77 12.83 16.08 -3.12
CA ASN A 77 13.31 14.78 -2.65
C ASN A 77 13.52 14.85 -1.13
N ARG A 78 13.23 13.76 -0.43
CA ARG A 78 13.44 13.67 1.01
C ARG A 78 14.92 13.46 1.27
N ASP A 79 15.56 14.38 1.99
CA ASP A 79 16.92 14.17 2.46
C ASP A 79 16.91 13.13 3.59
N LEU A 80 17.32 11.90 3.24
CA LEU A 80 17.40 10.81 4.20
C LEU A 80 18.42 11.12 5.32
N THR A 81 19.46 11.92 5.04
CA THR A 81 20.47 12.26 6.04
C THR A 81 19.85 13.13 7.13
N SER A 82 19.19 14.22 6.74
CA SER A 82 18.45 15.06 7.67
C SER A 82 17.35 14.28 8.41
N LEU A 83 16.56 13.46 7.71
CA LEU A 83 15.46 12.72 8.32
C LEU A 83 15.93 11.68 9.34
N LEU A 84 16.99 10.93 9.02
CA LEU A 84 17.52 9.90 9.92
C LEU A 84 18.33 10.48 11.08
N ASN A 85 18.82 11.72 10.94
CA ASN A 85 19.51 12.43 12.00
C ASN A 85 18.57 13.12 13.00
N VAL A 86 17.26 12.95 12.86
CA VAL A 86 16.29 13.43 13.86
C VAL A 86 16.20 12.42 14.99
N SER A 87 16.54 12.86 16.21
CA SER A 87 16.29 12.07 17.41
C SER A 87 14.80 12.10 17.74
N HIS A 88 14.20 10.92 17.90
CA HIS A 88 12.86 10.75 18.45
C HIS A 88 12.88 10.48 19.97
N HIS A 89 14.04 10.63 20.60
CA HIS A 89 14.18 10.45 22.04
C HIS A 89 13.40 11.55 22.77
N SER A 90 12.48 11.16 23.64
CA SER A 90 11.77 12.10 24.51
C SER A 90 12.75 12.80 25.44
N SER A 91 12.58 14.10 25.66
CA SER A 91 13.30 14.83 26.70
C SER A 91 12.69 14.64 28.10
N GLU A 92 11.55 13.96 28.20
CA GLU A 92 10.82 13.76 29.45
C GLU A 92 11.50 12.72 30.34
N SER A 93 11.59 13.01 31.64
CA SER A 93 12.12 12.09 32.65
C SER A 93 10.97 11.46 33.45
N TYR A 94 10.51 10.28 33.03
CA TYR A 94 9.54 9.50 33.78
C TYR A 94 10.22 8.54 34.76
N THR A 95 9.64 8.39 35.93
CA THR A 95 10.07 7.50 37.02
C THR A 95 8.93 6.56 37.41
N LEU A 96 9.22 5.56 38.24
CA LEU A 96 8.19 4.65 38.78
C LEU A 96 7.15 5.37 39.65
N ASP A 97 7.48 6.56 40.16
CA ASP A 97 6.58 7.39 40.97
C ASP A 97 5.82 8.44 40.14
N THR A 98 6.01 8.46 38.81
CA THR A 98 5.29 9.40 37.95
C THR A 98 3.79 9.09 37.98
N PRO A 99 2.92 10.07 38.31
CA PRO A 99 1.48 9.85 38.34
C PRO A 99 0.93 9.37 37.00
N VAL A 100 0.01 8.40 37.04
CA VAL A 100 -0.66 7.87 35.85
C VAL A 100 -1.37 8.97 35.05
N GLY A 101 -1.91 9.99 35.73
CA GLY A 101 -2.55 11.13 35.08
C GLY A 101 -1.58 11.98 34.25
N THR A 102 -0.29 11.95 34.53
CA THR A 102 0.76 12.63 33.74
C THR A 102 1.20 11.77 32.55
N ILE A 103 1.30 10.45 32.74
CA ILE A 103 1.68 9.50 31.68
C ILE A 103 0.59 9.40 30.61
N PHE A 104 -0.68 9.40 31.04
CA PHE A 104 -1.86 9.29 30.18
C PHE A 104 -2.59 10.62 30.02
N ALA A 105 -1.93 11.75 30.30
CA ALA A 105 -2.47 13.07 30.06
C ALA A 105 -2.79 13.20 28.55
N THR A 106 -4.07 13.19 28.21
CA THR A 106 -4.49 13.36 26.82
C THR A 106 -4.38 14.84 26.48
N ASN A 107 -3.52 15.18 25.51
CA ASN A 107 -3.67 16.43 24.78
C ASN A 107 -4.83 16.20 23.80
N ASN A 108 -5.99 16.82 24.05
CA ASN A 108 -7.24 16.66 23.30
C ASN A 108 -7.07 16.98 21.79
N SER A 109 -6.40 16.10 21.07
CA SER A 109 -6.26 16.15 19.63
C SER A 109 -7.37 15.29 19.04
N CYS A 110 -8.24 15.90 18.23
CA CYS A 110 -9.18 15.15 17.42
C CYS A 110 -8.40 14.41 16.33
N ILE A 111 -8.16 13.13 16.56
CA ILE A 111 -7.63 12.22 15.54
C ILE A 111 -8.81 11.38 15.08
N LEU A 112 -9.03 11.31 13.76
CA LEU A 112 -9.99 10.39 13.19
C LEU A 112 -9.50 8.97 13.49
N SER A 113 -10.07 8.34 14.51
CA SER A 113 -9.74 6.96 14.82
C SER A 113 -10.25 6.09 13.68
N PRO A 114 -9.43 5.20 13.09
CA PRO A 114 -9.92 4.27 12.10
C PRO A 114 -10.99 3.39 12.75
N GLU A 115 -12.07 3.17 12.02
CA GLU A 115 -13.11 2.23 12.42
C GLU A 115 -12.47 0.84 12.52
N VAL A 116 -12.58 0.23 13.70
CA VAL A 116 -12.13 -1.14 13.95
C VAL A 116 -13.32 -2.07 13.86
N THR A 117 -13.07 -3.33 13.53
CA THR A 117 -14.10 -4.37 13.50
C THR A 117 -14.73 -4.51 14.88
N GLU A 118 -16.05 -4.27 14.97
CA GLU A 118 -16.85 -4.66 16.12
C GLU A 118 -16.59 -6.13 16.45
N GLY A 119 -16.26 -6.40 17.73
CA GLY A 119 -16.00 -7.75 18.19
C GLY A 119 -17.22 -8.66 18.00
N PRO A 120 -17.06 -9.99 18.11
CA PRO A 120 -18.09 -10.98 17.74
C PRO A 120 -19.38 -10.94 18.58
N TYR A 121 -19.53 -9.96 19.49
CA TYR A 121 -20.64 -9.84 20.43
C TYR A 121 -21.29 -8.45 20.45
N CYS A 122 -21.02 -7.57 19.48
CA CYS A 122 -21.75 -6.31 19.35
C CYS A 122 -23.15 -6.58 18.76
N GLU A 123 -24.14 -6.73 19.62
CA GLU A 123 -25.54 -6.63 19.22
C GLU A 123 -25.87 -5.14 19.02
N CYS A 124 -26.12 -4.73 17.78
CA CYS A 124 -26.72 -3.44 17.47
C CYS A 124 -28.17 -3.44 17.99
N SER A 125 -28.37 -3.17 19.28
CA SER A 125 -29.70 -2.87 19.80
C SER A 125 -30.15 -1.54 19.22
N SER A 126 -31.16 -1.57 18.34
CA SER A 126 -31.72 -0.40 17.66
C SER A 126 -32.63 0.45 18.56
N GLU A 127 -32.45 0.39 19.88
CA GLU A 127 -33.21 1.22 20.81
C GLU A 127 -32.51 2.58 20.95
N PRO A 128 -33.16 3.69 20.55
CA PRO A 128 -32.55 5.00 20.63
C PRO A 128 -32.51 5.40 22.11
N LEU A 129 -31.38 5.14 22.78
CA LEU A 129 -31.11 5.80 24.05
C LEU A 129 -30.99 7.30 23.75
N GLY A 130 -32.01 8.05 24.17
CA GLY A 130 -32.09 9.49 24.00
C GLY A 130 -30.81 10.14 24.53
N ILE A 131 -30.01 10.68 23.61
CA ILE A 131 -28.87 11.52 23.96
C ILE A 131 -29.47 12.82 24.53
N LEU A 132 -29.38 12.96 25.85
CA LEU A 132 -29.48 14.26 26.52
C LEU A 132 -28.44 15.18 25.87
N GLN A 133 -28.95 16.18 25.14
CA GLN A 133 -28.19 17.35 24.75
C GLN A 133 -27.88 18.14 26.03
N ASP A 134 -26.71 17.94 26.62
CA ASP A 134 -26.15 18.92 27.54
C ASP A 134 -25.25 19.86 26.75
N THR A 135 -25.86 20.95 26.33
CA THR A 135 -25.20 22.22 26.04
C THR A 135 -24.71 22.86 27.34
N ALA A 136 -23.40 23.03 27.49
CA ALA A 136 -22.74 24.18 28.14
C ALA A 136 -21.23 24.12 27.87
#